data_AF-A0A0E3YT48-F1
#
_entry.id   AF-A0A0E3YT48-F1
#
_cell.length_a   1.000
_cell.length_b   1.000
_cell.length_c   1.000
_cell.angle_alpha   90.00
_cell.angle_beta   90.00
_cell.angle_gamma   90.00
#
_symmetry.space_group_name_H-M   'P 1'
#
loop_
_entity.id
_entity.type
_entity.pdbx_description
1 polymer ?
#
loop_
_entity_poly.entity_id
_entity_poly.type
_entity_poly.pdbx_seq_one_letter_code
_entity_poly.pdbx_strand_id
1 'polypeptide(L)'
;MKNIKFLVAAVALCSALSSFLQATPVVSPISYAFVDNAAFQNGLTFSGNITTDGTLGALNVGNILSIEWTIMNTSTSTLIATTSNPTFSFGGVFASATQITLPVPPSFSSSINISHPTGQGQVYWQRSAETDFGDFVSPSQDYYAAQNPTSSSTPWWQQVVNAAPLNLQSNPDGAWIIAEVPVAVPEPSTYGLVFSGLTLAVVALRRRKSKQA
;
A
#
# COMPACT_ATOMS: atom_id res chain seq x y z
N MET A 1 5.04 -39.20 43.76
CA MET A 1 5.42 -39.52 42.35
C MET A 1 4.45 -38.90 41.32
N LYS A 2 4.03 -37.63 41.47
CA LYS A 2 3.06 -36.95 40.56
C LYS A 2 3.69 -35.90 39.63
N ASN A 3 4.98 -35.62 39.75
CA ASN A 3 5.60 -34.42 39.16
C ASN A 3 6.38 -34.70 37.86
N ILE A 4 6.52 -35.96 37.45
CA ILE A 4 7.32 -36.34 36.25
C ILE A 4 6.51 -36.15 34.96
N LYS A 5 5.17 -36.28 35.00
CA LYS A 5 4.30 -36.11 33.83
C LYS A 5 4.19 -34.66 33.34
N PHE A 6 4.44 -33.67 34.21
CA PHE A 6 4.39 -32.25 33.86
C PHE A 6 5.66 -31.79 33.13
N LEU A 7 6.81 -32.39 33.40
CA LEU A 7 8.08 -32.01 32.80
C LEU A 7 8.16 -32.43 31.31
N VAL A 8 7.61 -33.60 30.98
CA VAL A 8 7.61 -34.13 29.60
C VAL A 8 6.72 -33.32 28.66
N ALA A 9 5.59 -32.79 29.16
CA ALA A 9 4.70 -31.93 28.37
C ALA A 9 5.32 -30.54 28.08
N ALA A 10 6.10 -29.99 29.00
CA ALA A 10 6.75 -28.68 28.82
C ALA A 10 7.92 -28.74 27.82
N VAL A 11 8.69 -29.84 27.80
CA VAL A 11 9.81 -30.01 26.86
C VAL A 11 9.31 -30.25 25.43
N ALA A 12 8.22 -31.00 25.24
CA ALA A 12 7.60 -31.20 23.93
C ALA A 12 6.97 -29.91 23.36
N LEU A 13 6.48 -29.01 24.22
CA LEU A 13 5.96 -27.71 23.79
C LEU A 13 7.09 -26.78 23.33
N CYS A 14 8.23 -26.75 24.04
CA CYS A 14 9.38 -25.91 23.65
C CYS A 14 10.04 -26.38 22.33
N SER A 15 10.13 -27.68 22.08
CA SER A 15 10.71 -28.20 20.83
C SER A 15 9.77 -28.06 19.62
N ALA A 16 8.45 -27.98 19.83
CA ALA A 16 7.51 -27.61 18.78
C ALA A 16 7.57 -26.11 18.42
N LEU A 17 7.95 -25.23 19.36
CA LEU A 17 8.12 -23.80 19.09
C LEU A 17 9.39 -23.48 18.29
N SER A 18 10.45 -24.28 18.41
CA SER A 18 11.71 -24.04 17.71
C SER A 18 11.64 -24.33 16.20
N SER A 19 10.76 -25.24 15.78
CA SER A 19 10.55 -25.58 14.36
C SER A 19 9.68 -24.58 13.59
N PHE A 20 9.02 -23.64 14.27
CA PHE A 20 8.35 -22.49 13.63
C PHE A 20 9.28 -21.31 13.33
N LEU A 21 10.49 -21.29 13.92
CA LEU A 21 11.41 -20.15 13.83
C LEU A 21 12.39 -20.20 12.64
N GLN A 22 12.25 -21.21 11.77
CA GLN A 22 13.09 -21.37 10.57
C GLN A 22 12.27 -21.41 9.27
N ALA A 23 11.10 -20.80 9.26
CA ALA A 23 10.51 -20.36 7.99
C ALA A 23 11.38 -19.21 7.46
N THR A 24 12.16 -19.46 6.41
CA THR A 24 12.59 -18.38 5.52
C THR A 24 11.36 -17.54 5.21
N PRO A 25 11.39 -16.19 5.37
CA PRO A 25 10.22 -15.38 5.09
C PRO A 25 9.82 -15.66 3.63
N VAL A 26 8.73 -16.40 3.45
CA VAL A 26 8.09 -16.50 2.16
C VAL A 26 7.51 -15.12 1.97
N VAL A 27 8.21 -14.33 1.18
CA VAL A 27 7.74 -13.01 0.77
C VAL A 27 6.51 -13.29 -0.08
N SER A 28 5.34 -13.12 0.53
CA SER A 28 4.05 -13.34 -0.13
C SER A 28 3.70 -12.10 -0.94
N PRO A 29 3.10 -12.25 -2.13
CA PRO A 29 2.59 -11.12 -2.88
C PRO A 29 1.69 -10.22 -2.03
N ILE A 30 1.85 -8.91 -2.17
CA ILE A 30 1.03 -7.91 -1.47
C ILE A 30 0.29 -7.10 -2.52
N SER A 31 -1.04 -7.00 -2.36
CA SER A 31 -1.90 -6.18 -3.20
C SER A 31 -2.22 -4.87 -2.49
N TYR A 32 -1.95 -3.75 -3.15
CA TYR A 32 -2.21 -2.40 -2.68
C TYR A 32 -3.24 -1.75 -3.61
N ALA A 33 -4.32 -1.20 -3.06
CA ALA A 33 -5.29 -0.42 -3.82
C ALA A 33 -4.79 1.02 -3.97
N PHE A 34 -4.94 1.60 -5.16
CA PHE A 34 -4.59 3.00 -5.40
C PHE A 34 -5.40 3.94 -4.50
N VAL A 35 -4.73 4.98 -3.99
CA VAL A 35 -5.38 6.03 -3.22
C VAL A 35 -6.04 7.03 -4.17
N ASP A 36 -7.36 7.18 -4.05
CA ASP A 36 -8.12 8.19 -4.79
C ASP A 36 -7.93 9.58 -4.16
N ASN A 37 -7.46 10.51 -4.98
CA ASN A 37 -7.22 11.90 -4.62
C ASN A 37 -8.30 12.79 -5.25
N ALA A 38 -9.57 12.52 -4.91
CA ALA A 38 -10.76 13.09 -5.55
C ALA A 38 -10.74 14.63 -5.71
N ALA A 39 -10.19 15.35 -4.72
CA ALA A 39 -10.07 16.81 -4.76
C ALA A 39 -9.24 17.33 -5.95
N PHE A 40 -8.38 16.49 -6.53
CA PHE A 40 -7.43 16.85 -7.58
C PHE A 40 -7.77 16.23 -8.95
N GLN A 41 -8.83 15.42 -9.02
CA GLN A 41 -9.16 14.60 -10.19
C GLN A 41 -10.32 15.12 -11.05
N ASN A 42 -10.72 16.39 -10.86
CA ASN A 42 -11.65 17.08 -11.76
C ASN A 42 -12.98 16.32 -12.01
N GLY A 43 -13.56 15.73 -10.95
CA GLY A 43 -14.81 14.95 -11.07
C GLY A 43 -14.63 13.55 -11.66
N LEU A 44 -13.40 13.05 -11.77
CA LEU A 44 -13.08 11.67 -12.11
C LEU A 44 -12.60 10.92 -10.87
N THR A 45 -12.74 9.59 -10.87
CA THR A 45 -12.13 8.69 -9.88
C THR A 45 -11.05 7.87 -10.53
N PHE A 46 -10.03 7.53 -9.76
CA PHE A 46 -8.94 6.66 -10.15
C PHE A 46 -8.85 5.53 -9.13
N SER A 47 -8.96 4.30 -9.60
CA SER A 47 -8.97 3.12 -8.75
C SER A 47 -8.24 1.96 -9.43
N GLY A 48 -7.97 0.91 -8.66
CA GLY A 48 -7.27 -0.28 -9.13
C GLY A 48 -6.21 -0.71 -8.13
N ASN A 49 -5.35 -1.64 -8.55
CA ASN A 49 -4.40 -2.29 -7.66
C ASN A 49 -3.00 -2.36 -8.25
N ILE A 50 -1.99 -2.32 -7.38
CA ILE A 50 -0.63 -2.76 -7.64
C ILE A 50 -0.38 -4.01 -6.80
N THR A 51 0.04 -5.09 -7.44
CA THR A 51 0.49 -6.31 -6.76
C THR A 51 1.99 -6.42 -6.85
N THR A 52 2.67 -6.47 -5.71
CA THR A 52 4.12 -6.69 -5.63
C THR A 52 4.43 -8.15 -5.33
N ASP A 53 5.68 -8.56 -5.50
CA ASP A 53 6.23 -9.84 -5.04
C ASP A 53 6.35 -9.92 -3.51
N GLY A 54 5.97 -8.86 -2.80
CA GLY A 54 6.04 -8.66 -1.35
C GLY A 54 7.36 -8.07 -0.85
N THR A 55 8.29 -7.71 -1.75
CA THR A 55 9.51 -6.98 -1.40
C THR A 55 9.15 -5.68 -0.69
N LEU A 56 9.78 -5.45 0.46
CA LEU A 56 9.65 -4.22 1.24
C LEU A 56 10.88 -3.34 1.06
N GLY A 57 10.72 -2.03 1.24
CA GLY A 57 11.75 -1.04 0.98
C GLY A 57 11.67 -0.52 -0.46
N ALA A 58 12.82 -0.16 -1.05
CA ALA A 58 12.87 0.40 -2.39
C ALA A 58 12.37 -0.60 -3.43
N LEU A 59 11.39 -0.18 -4.24
CA LEU A 59 10.83 -0.98 -5.32
C LEU A 59 11.51 -0.68 -6.65
N ASN A 60 11.68 -1.72 -7.46
CA ASN A 60 11.96 -1.61 -8.88
C ASN A 60 10.87 -2.31 -9.71
N VAL A 61 10.93 -2.16 -11.04
CA VAL A 61 9.94 -2.73 -11.97
C VAL A 61 9.83 -4.27 -11.83
N GLY A 62 10.93 -4.95 -11.51
CA GLY A 62 10.96 -6.41 -11.34
C GLY A 62 10.24 -6.91 -10.09
N ASN A 63 9.96 -6.03 -9.11
CA ASN A 63 9.19 -6.40 -7.92
C ASN A 63 7.67 -6.36 -8.15
N ILE A 64 7.21 -5.95 -9.34
CA ILE A 64 5.81 -5.76 -9.64
C ILE A 64 5.29 -6.95 -10.44
N LEU A 65 4.28 -7.61 -9.90
CA LEU A 65 3.65 -8.76 -10.52
C LEU A 65 2.51 -8.33 -11.46
N SER A 66 1.72 -7.34 -11.05
CA SER A 66 0.62 -6.81 -11.84
C SER A 66 0.25 -5.40 -11.43
N ILE A 67 -0.27 -4.62 -12.37
CA ILE A 67 -0.94 -3.36 -12.11
C ILE A 67 -2.23 -3.35 -12.92
N GLU A 68 -3.32 -2.98 -12.28
CA GLU A 68 -4.58 -2.71 -12.94
C GLU A 68 -5.11 -1.36 -12.48
N TRP A 69 -5.71 -0.59 -13.39
CA TRP A 69 -6.36 0.65 -13.01
C TRP A 69 -7.57 0.94 -13.87
N THR A 70 -8.45 1.78 -13.32
CA THR A 70 -9.68 2.25 -13.95
C THR A 70 -9.88 3.72 -13.61
N ILE A 71 -10.35 4.47 -14.61
CA ILE A 71 -10.79 5.85 -14.47
C ILE A 71 -12.26 5.92 -14.84
N MET A 72 -13.06 6.50 -13.94
CA MET A 72 -14.49 6.72 -14.17
C MET A 72 -14.85 8.19 -14.02
N ASN A 73 -15.87 8.62 -14.75
CA ASN A 73 -16.50 9.90 -14.49
C ASN A 73 -17.54 9.76 -13.38
N THR A 74 -17.35 10.48 -12.28
CA THR A 74 -18.20 10.35 -11.08
C THR A 74 -19.62 10.83 -11.31
N SER A 75 -19.82 11.88 -12.10
CA SER A 75 -21.14 12.47 -12.34
C SER A 75 -22.04 11.60 -13.22
N THR A 76 -21.44 10.84 -14.13
CA THR A 76 -22.17 10.03 -15.13
C THR A 76 -22.02 8.54 -14.89
N SER A 77 -21.16 8.13 -13.95
CA SER A 77 -20.76 6.74 -13.71
C SER A 77 -20.28 6.03 -14.98
N THR A 78 -19.64 6.77 -15.89
CA THR A 78 -19.15 6.23 -17.16
C THR A 78 -17.69 5.82 -17.04
N LEU A 79 -17.36 4.67 -17.64
CA LEU A 79 -15.97 4.22 -17.79
C LEU A 79 -15.26 5.13 -18.79
N ILE A 80 -14.14 5.72 -18.36
CA ILE A 80 -13.30 6.57 -19.21
C ILE A 80 -12.13 5.76 -19.77
N ALA A 81 -11.45 5.00 -18.91
CA ALA A 81 -10.33 4.16 -19.31
C ALA A 81 -10.09 3.06 -18.27
N THR A 82 -9.51 1.94 -18.71
CA THR A 82 -9.08 0.85 -17.83
C THR A 82 -7.91 0.12 -18.47
N THR A 83 -7.07 -0.50 -17.64
CA THR A 83 -6.04 -1.42 -18.12
C THR A 83 -5.70 -2.45 -17.06
N SER A 84 -5.29 -3.63 -17.49
CA SER A 84 -4.79 -4.73 -16.64
C SER A 84 -3.35 -5.13 -17.00
N ASN A 85 -2.74 -4.43 -17.96
CA ASN A 85 -1.36 -4.67 -18.37
C ASN A 85 -0.69 -3.37 -18.84
N PRO A 86 -0.53 -2.38 -17.94
CA PRO A 86 0.10 -1.11 -18.29
C PRO A 86 1.60 -1.27 -18.53
N THR A 87 2.16 -0.34 -19.29
CA THR A 87 3.59 -0.04 -19.24
C THR A 87 3.85 0.93 -18.10
N PHE A 88 4.88 0.71 -17.29
CA PHE A 88 5.13 1.55 -16.12
C PHE A 88 6.62 1.76 -15.85
N SER A 89 6.93 2.85 -15.14
CA SER A 89 8.29 3.19 -14.71
C SER A 89 8.26 3.81 -13.32
N PHE A 90 9.16 3.35 -12.45
CA PHE A 90 9.30 3.82 -11.07
C PHE A 90 10.68 4.40 -10.83
N GLY A 91 10.73 5.50 -10.06
CA GLY A 91 11.95 6.08 -9.51
C GLY A 91 11.70 6.50 -8.07
N GLY A 92 12.51 6.02 -7.13
CA GLY A 92 12.42 6.42 -5.72
C GLY A 92 11.13 5.99 -5.00
N VAL A 93 10.55 4.84 -5.37
CA VAL A 93 9.30 4.32 -4.77
C VAL A 93 9.60 3.31 -3.67
N PHE A 94 8.84 3.35 -2.57
CA PHE A 94 9.05 2.45 -1.43
C PHE A 94 7.78 1.70 -1.03
N ALA A 95 7.89 0.39 -0.82
CA ALA A 95 6.84 -0.44 -0.22
C ALA A 95 7.07 -0.67 1.27
N SER A 96 5.99 -0.66 2.03
CA SER A 96 5.89 -1.25 3.37
C SER A 96 4.84 -2.36 3.36
N ALA A 97 4.64 -3.03 4.49
CA ALA A 97 3.57 -4.01 4.64
C ALA A 97 2.15 -3.43 4.44
N THR A 98 2.00 -2.11 4.43
CA THR A 98 0.68 -1.45 4.38
C THR A 98 0.53 -0.44 3.26
N GLN A 99 1.60 0.06 2.66
CA GLN A 99 1.52 1.14 1.67
C GLN A 99 2.68 1.13 0.67
N ILE A 100 2.42 1.65 -0.52
CA ILE A 100 3.40 2.10 -1.50
C ILE A 100 3.47 3.63 -1.41
N THR A 101 4.67 4.17 -1.26
CA THR A 101 4.90 5.59 -1.01
C THR A 101 5.89 6.20 -1.99
N LEU A 102 5.70 7.50 -2.22
CA LEU A 102 6.56 8.36 -3.03
C LEU A 102 7.13 9.49 -2.16
N PRO A 103 8.34 9.31 -1.59
CA PRO A 103 9.00 10.34 -0.79
C PRO A 103 9.47 11.53 -1.65
N VAL A 104 9.67 12.67 -1.01
CA VAL A 104 10.46 13.76 -1.61
C VAL A 104 11.91 13.26 -1.73
N PRO A 105 12.48 13.17 -2.93
CA PRO A 105 13.86 12.73 -3.09
C PRO A 105 14.81 13.82 -2.59
N PRO A 106 16.03 13.49 -2.14
CA PRO A 106 16.99 14.49 -1.69
C PRO A 106 17.68 15.27 -2.82
N SER A 107 17.61 14.84 -4.10
CA SER A 107 18.45 15.44 -5.16
C SER A 107 17.98 15.36 -6.61
N PHE A 108 17.10 14.42 -6.99
CA PHE A 108 16.67 14.31 -8.39
C PHE A 108 15.14 14.33 -8.51
N SER A 109 14.51 13.17 -8.64
CA SER A 109 13.06 13.08 -8.71
C SER A 109 12.63 11.69 -8.26
N SER A 110 11.54 11.61 -7.50
CA SER A 110 10.79 10.38 -7.29
C SER A 110 9.59 10.43 -8.23
N SER A 111 9.34 9.39 -9.00
CA SER A 111 8.23 9.36 -9.94
C SER A 111 7.63 7.98 -10.11
N ILE A 112 6.33 7.97 -10.38
CA ILE A 112 5.59 6.81 -10.87
C ILE A 112 4.89 7.27 -12.13
N ASN A 113 5.10 6.55 -13.23
CA ASN A 113 4.29 6.68 -14.44
C ASN A 113 3.68 5.32 -14.76
N ILE A 114 2.37 5.31 -14.96
CA ILE A 114 1.61 4.13 -15.36
C ILE A 114 0.82 4.50 -16.60
N SER A 115 1.23 3.95 -17.73
CA SER A 115 0.68 4.23 -19.05
C SER A 115 -0.10 3.04 -19.57
N HIS A 116 -1.24 3.31 -20.20
CA HIS A 116 -1.96 2.31 -20.98
C HIS A 116 -1.05 1.75 -22.07
N PRO A 117 -1.02 0.44 -22.33
CA PRO A 117 -0.03 -0.18 -23.24
C PRO A 117 -0.12 0.33 -24.69
N THR A 118 -1.28 0.83 -25.10
CA THR A 118 -1.51 1.43 -26.43
C THR A 118 -1.23 2.94 -26.47
N GLY A 119 -0.66 3.51 -25.40
CA GLY A 119 -0.45 4.96 -25.24
C GLY A 119 -1.72 5.75 -24.93
N GLN A 120 -2.84 5.06 -24.71
CA GLN A 120 -4.18 5.63 -24.58
C GLN A 120 -4.51 6.23 -23.19
N GLY A 121 -3.55 6.87 -22.56
CA GLY A 121 -3.73 7.51 -21.26
C GLY A 121 -2.69 7.05 -20.27
N GLN A 122 -2.30 7.96 -19.40
CA GLN A 122 -1.27 7.72 -18.40
C GLN A 122 -1.65 8.42 -17.12
N VAL A 123 -1.36 7.80 -15.98
CA VAL A 123 -1.42 8.44 -14.67
C VAL A 123 -0.01 8.54 -14.15
N TYR A 124 0.37 9.71 -13.65
CA TYR A 124 1.71 9.88 -13.12
C TYR A 124 1.70 10.73 -11.85
N TRP A 125 2.68 10.44 -11.00
CA TRP A 125 3.06 11.21 -9.83
C TRP A 125 4.54 11.52 -9.96
N GLN A 126 4.93 12.74 -9.65
CA GLN A 126 6.33 13.12 -9.59
C GLN A 126 6.53 14.11 -8.45
N ARG A 127 7.63 13.92 -7.74
CA ARG A 127 8.14 14.83 -6.73
C ARG A 127 9.60 15.10 -7.03
N SER A 128 10.03 16.34 -6.96
CA SER A 128 11.42 16.73 -7.13
C SER A 128 11.82 17.65 -5.99
N ALA A 129 13.05 17.48 -5.51
CA ALA A 129 13.64 18.42 -4.57
C ALA A 129 14.08 19.69 -5.29
N GLU A 130 14.20 20.76 -4.51
CA GLU A 130 14.96 21.92 -4.94
C GLU A 130 16.40 21.47 -5.26
N THR A 131 16.89 21.87 -6.43
CA THR A 131 18.27 21.56 -6.84
C THR A 131 19.00 22.86 -7.08
N ASP A 132 20.11 23.02 -6.37
CA ASP A 132 21.01 24.17 -6.51
C ASP A 132 22.19 23.78 -7.41
N PHE A 133 22.23 24.37 -8.60
CA PHE A 133 23.34 24.25 -9.55
C PHE A 133 24.23 25.50 -9.53
N GLY A 134 24.41 26.13 -8.37
CA GLY A 134 25.20 27.34 -8.17
C GLY A 134 24.43 28.58 -8.62
N ASP A 135 24.52 28.91 -9.91
CA ASP A 135 23.87 30.11 -10.46
C ASP A 135 22.40 29.88 -10.83
N PHE A 136 21.90 28.64 -10.69
CA PHE A 136 20.53 28.25 -10.99
C PHE A 136 19.96 27.35 -9.89
N VAL A 137 18.95 27.87 -9.19
CA VAL A 137 18.13 27.09 -8.26
C VAL A 137 16.86 26.64 -9.00
N SER A 138 16.72 25.34 -9.21
CA SER A 138 15.46 24.76 -9.68
C SER A 138 14.54 24.55 -8.48
N PRO A 139 13.34 25.16 -8.45
CA PRO A 139 12.43 24.97 -7.33
C PRO A 139 11.96 23.52 -7.26
N SER A 140 11.65 23.03 -6.06
CA SER A 140 10.94 21.76 -5.91
C SER A 140 9.64 21.78 -6.71
N GLN A 141 9.41 20.74 -7.49
CA GLN A 141 8.18 20.58 -8.28
C GLN A 141 7.48 19.27 -7.91
N ASP A 142 6.21 19.42 -7.55
CA ASP A 142 5.27 18.34 -7.27
C ASP A 142 4.23 18.31 -8.39
N TYR A 143 3.96 17.12 -8.94
CA TYR A 143 3.18 16.93 -10.15
C TYR A 143 2.29 15.69 -10.02
N TYR A 144 0.98 15.85 -10.27
CA TYR A 144 -0.02 14.77 -10.29
C TYR A 144 -1.01 15.00 -11.43
N ALA A 145 -1.12 14.05 -12.36
CA ALA A 145 -2.14 14.12 -13.40
C ALA A 145 -2.48 12.75 -13.96
N ALA A 146 -3.53 12.78 -14.78
CA ALA A 146 -3.68 11.81 -15.84
C ALA A 146 -3.92 12.47 -17.18
N GLN A 147 -3.28 11.95 -18.22
CA GLN A 147 -3.42 12.45 -19.57
C GLN A 147 -4.50 11.72 -20.34
N ASN A 148 -5.17 12.47 -21.21
CA ASN A 148 -6.17 11.91 -22.09
C ASN A 148 -5.50 11.19 -23.29
N PRO A 149 -5.90 9.94 -23.61
CA PRO A 149 -5.45 9.17 -24.79
C PRO A 149 -5.44 9.95 -26.08
N THR A 150 -6.46 10.78 -26.26
CA THR A 150 -6.84 11.36 -27.55
C THR A 150 -6.26 12.75 -27.75
N SER A 151 -5.67 13.34 -26.69
CA SER A 151 -5.15 14.70 -26.72
C SER A 151 -4.27 14.97 -25.50
N SER A 152 -2.97 15.19 -25.74
CA SER A 152 -2.03 15.61 -24.70
C SER A 152 -2.25 17.06 -24.22
N SER A 153 -2.99 17.88 -24.98
CA SER A 153 -3.32 19.27 -24.62
C SER A 153 -4.53 19.38 -23.70
N THR A 154 -5.27 18.29 -23.48
CA THR A 154 -6.44 18.24 -22.60
C THR A 154 -6.31 17.06 -21.64
N PRO A 155 -5.44 17.14 -20.63
CA PRO A 155 -5.34 16.11 -19.60
C PRO A 155 -6.69 15.93 -18.91
N TRP A 156 -6.96 14.72 -18.42
CA TRP A 156 -8.17 14.44 -17.65
C TRP A 156 -8.18 15.24 -16.33
N TRP A 157 -7.04 15.29 -15.66
CA TRP A 157 -6.75 16.23 -14.58
C TRP A 157 -5.27 16.55 -14.60
N GLN A 158 -4.84 17.71 -14.13
CA GLN A 158 -3.43 18.04 -13.94
C GLN A 158 -3.25 19.04 -12.81
N GLN A 159 -2.32 18.72 -11.90
CA GLN A 159 -1.90 19.59 -10.80
C GLN A 159 -0.39 19.74 -10.85
N VAL A 160 0.07 21.00 -10.86
CA VAL A 160 1.49 21.36 -10.83
C VAL A 160 1.66 22.41 -9.75
N VAL A 161 2.54 22.15 -8.79
CA VAL A 161 2.89 23.14 -7.77
C VAL A 161 4.40 23.30 -7.73
N ASN A 162 4.85 24.55 -7.75
CA ASN A 162 6.25 24.92 -7.59
C ASN A 162 6.45 25.45 -6.16
N ALA A 163 7.54 25.06 -5.52
CA ALA A 163 7.98 25.53 -4.19
C ALA A 163 7.07 25.20 -2.97
N ALA A 164 5.89 24.62 -3.18
CA ALA A 164 5.02 24.11 -2.11
C ALA A 164 4.55 22.68 -2.41
N PRO A 165 4.42 21.81 -1.41
CA PRO A 165 4.00 20.44 -1.66
C PRO A 165 2.53 20.39 -2.07
N LEU A 166 2.22 19.56 -3.08
CA LEU A 166 0.82 19.23 -3.36
C LEU A 166 0.28 18.41 -2.18
N ASN A 167 -0.86 18.82 -1.63
CA ASN A 167 -1.48 18.19 -0.46
C ASN A 167 -2.23 16.90 -0.83
N LEU A 168 -1.56 15.98 -1.53
CA LEU A 168 -2.05 14.61 -1.70
C LEU A 168 -2.01 13.87 -0.36
N GLN A 169 -2.75 12.77 -0.27
CA GLN A 169 -2.68 11.88 0.90
C GLN A 169 -1.23 11.47 1.15
N SER A 170 -0.76 11.67 2.39
CA SER A 170 0.63 11.51 2.77
C SER A 170 0.75 10.79 4.10
N ASN A 171 1.87 10.09 4.31
CA ASN A 171 2.22 9.51 5.60
C ASN A 171 2.78 10.60 6.56
N PRO A 172 3.03 10.28 7.85
CA PRO A 172 3.60 11.25 8.81
C PRO A 172 4.97 11.82 8.42
N ASP A 173 5.74 11.10 7.58
CA ASP A 173 7.05 11.54 7.08
C ASP A 173 6.93 12.46 5.86
N GLY A 174 5.70 12.77 5.42
CA GLY A 174 5.42 13.63 4.27
C GLY A 174 5.60 12.95 2.92
N ALA A 175 5.80 11.62 2.86
CA ALA A 175 5.79 10.86 1.62
C ALA A 175 4.35 10.65 1.14
N TRP A 176 4.11 10.83 -0.16
CA TRP A 176 2.78 10.61 -0.72
C TRP A 176 2.44 9.13 -0.68
N ILE A 177 1.24 8.80 -0.26
CA ILE A 177 0.71 7.43 -0.29
C ILE A 177 0.07 7.24 -1.66
N ILE A 178 0.66 6.34 -2.45
CA ILE A 178 0.22 6.06 -3.82
C ILE A 178 -0.81 4.95 -3.82
N ALA A 179 -0.55 3.92 -3.03
CA ALA A 179 -1.44 2.79 -2.86
C ALA A 179 -1.33 2.25 -1.42
N GLU A 180 -2.40 1.66 -0.91
CA GLU A 180 -2.48 1.12 0.44
C GLU A 180 -3.11 -0.28 0.44
N VAL A 181 -2.68 -1.13 1.36
CA VAL A 181 -3.33 -2.43 1.56
C VAL A 181 -4.75 -2.14 2.03
N PRO A 182 -5.79 -2.64 1.33
CA PRO A 182 -7.16 -2.47 1.77
C PRO A 182 -7.29 -2.97 3.20
N VAL A 183 -7.78 -2.14 4.11
CA VAL A 183 -8.04 -2.58 5.48
C VAL A 183 -9.10 -3.69 5.38
N ALA A 184 -8.70 -4.93 5.65
CA ALA A 184 -9.64 -6.02 5.76
C ALA A 184 -10.63 -5.64 6.87
N VAL A 185 -11.87 -5.35 6.51
CA VAL A 185 -12.96 -5.23 7.49
C VAL A 185 -12.97 -6.55 8.25
N PRO A 186 -12.69 -6.58 9.57
CA PRO A 186 -12.61 -7.85 10.28
C PRO A 186 -13.93 -8.58 10.09
N GLU A 187 -13.88 -9.76 9.49
CA GLU A 187 -15.09 -10.54 9.29
C GLU A 187 -15.75 -10.79 10.66
N PRO A 188 -17.09 -10.83 10.73
CA PRO A 188 -17.83 -11.05 11.98
C PRO A 188 -17.36 -12.26 12.81
N SER A 189 -16.76 -13.25 12.14
CA SER A 189 -16.13 -14.44 12.73
C SER A 189 -14.95 -14.14 13.67
N THR A 190 -14.21 -13.06 13.41
CA THR A 190 -13.08 -12.60 14.25
C THR A 190 -13.57 -12.17 15.62
N TYR A 191 -14.71 -11.46 15.67
CA TYR A 191 -15.38 -11.15 16.93
C TYR A 191 -15.89 -12.44 17.60
N GLY A 192 -16.45 -13.37 16.82
CA GLY A 192 -16.90 -14.67 17.31
C GLY A 192 -15.81 -15.45 18.06
N LEU A 193 -14.57 -15.48 17.53
CA LEU A 193 -13.45 -16.17 18.16
C LEU A 193 -12.97 -15.48 19.46
N VAL A 194 -12.94 -14.15 19.49
CA VAL A 194 -12.57 -13.38 20.70
C VAL A 194 -13.60 -13.58 21.81
N PHE A 195 -14.89 -13.52 21.49
CA PHE A 195 -15.96 -13.76 22.47
C PHE A 195 -16.00 -15.22 22.96
N SER A 196 -15.73 -16.18 22.07
CA SER A 196 -15.65 -17.62 22.43
C SER A 196 -14.45 -17.93 23.34
N GLY A 197 -13.31 -17.27 23.09
CA GLY A 197 -12.12 -17.40 23.94
C GLY A 197 -12.32 -16.86 25.34
N LEU A 198 -12.97 -15.69 25.47
CA LEU A 198 -13.28 -15.08 26.77
C LEU A 198 -14.28 -15.91 27.58
N THR A 199 -15.30 -16.48 26.94
CA THR A 199 -16.27 -17.36 27.63
C THR A 199 -15.62 -18.64 28.13
N LEU A 200 -14.72 -19.27 27.36
CA LEU A 200 -13.97 -20.43 27.84
C LEU A 200 -13.05 -20.09 29.02
N ALA A 201 -12.38 -18.94 28.98
CA ALA A 201 -11.52 -18.48 30.07
C ALA A 201 -12.31 -18.24 31.36
N VAL A 202 -13.48 -17.62 31.28
CA VAL A 202 -14.39 -17.40 32.43
C VAL A 202 -14.89 -18.74 32.99
N VAL A 203 -15.30 -19.68 32.16
CA VAL A 203 -15.74 -21.02 32.59
C VAL A 203 -14.61 -21.80 33.26
N ALA A 204 -13.39 -21.72 32.71
CA ALA A 204 -12.20 -22.35 33.30
C ALA A 204 -11.83 -21.74 34.66
N LEU A 205 -11.88 -20.41 34.80
CA LEU A 205 -11.65 -19.71 36.06
C LEU A 205 -12.70 -20.06 37.12
N ARG A 206 -13.98 -20.18 36.73
CA ARG A 206 -15.07 -20.54 37.64
C ARG A 206 -14.95 -21.99 38.14
N ARG A 207 -14.58 -22.93 37.27
CA ARG A 207 -14.29 -24.33 37.65
C ARG A 207 -13.09 -24.47 38.58
N ARG A 208 -12.10 -23.58 38.48
CA ARG A 208 -10.90 -23.62 39.34
C ARG A 208 -11.20 -23.18 40.77
N LYS A 209 -12.05 -22.16 40.96
CA LYS A 209 -12.49 -21.72 42.30
C LYS A 209 -13.37 -22.77 43.02
N SER A 210 -14.19 -23.52 42.27
CA SER A 210 -15.06 -24.57 42.84
C SER A 210 -14.31 -25.78 43.39
N LYS A 211 -13.04 -26.01 43.03
CA LYS A 211 -12.24 -27.14 43.54
C LYS A 211 -11.37 -26.78 44.75
N GLN A 212 -11.44 -25.55 45.23
CA GLN A 212 -10.67 -25.04 46.38
C GLN A 212 -11.54 -24.71 47.61
N ALA A 213 -12.84 -25.02 47.54
CA ALA A 213 -13.77 -25.03 48.68
C ALA A 213 -14.15 -26.49 48.95
#